data_AF-A0A521SLD4-F1
#
_entry.id   AF-A0A521SLD4-F1
#
_cell.length_a   1.000
_cell.length_b   1.000
_cell.length_c   1.000
_cell.angle_alpha   90.00
_cell.angle_beta   90.00
_cell.angle_gamma   90.00
#
_symmetry.space_group_name_H-M   'P 1'
#
loop_
_entity.id
_entity.type
_entity.pdbx_description
1 polymer ?
#
loop_
_entity_poly.entity_id
_entity_poly.type
_entity_poly.pdbx_seq_one_letter_code
_entity_poly.pdbx_strand_id
1 'polypeptide(L)'
;MDLIKELWRGDVPLSTAFWRFGFGVNFLLNAAFLYLNFQPDILTTAIGMIFFLLLLLFFIVYGPFILIAIWRSANKYQGFQRNAVAAKIVVILGWGRYLQSLAEFAKEFSG
;
A
#
# COMPACT_ATOMS: atom_id res chain seq x y z
N MET A 1 9.02 -5.76 20.94
CA MET A 1 9.11 -4.72 19.90
C MET A 1 8.44 -5.28 18.67
N ASP A 2 7.12 -5.16 18.60
CA ASP A 2 6.34 -5.69 17.48
C ASP A 2 5.97 -4.51 16.60
N LEU A 3 6.90 -4.11 15.72
CA LEU A 3 6.74 -2.98 14.80
C LEU A 3 5.40 -3.00 14.04
N ILE A 4 4.92 -4.19 13.66
CA ILE A 4 3.62 -4.38 13.00
C ILE A 4 2.45 -3.99 13.91
N LYS A 5 2.49 -4.39 15.19
CA LYS A 5 1.46 -4.05 16.18
C LYS A 5 1.49 -2.56 16.51
N GLU A 6 2.68 -1.97 16.61
CA GLU A 6 2.87 -0.53 16.86
C GLU A 6 2.36 0.30 15.67
N LEU A 7 2.63 -0.13 14.42
CA LEU A 7 2.06 0.46 13.21
C LEU A 7 0.53 0.40 13.22
N TRP A 8 -0.02 -0.79 13.48
CA TRP A 8 -1.46 -1.01 13.49
C TRP A 8 -2.18 -0.23 14.60
N ARG A 9 -1.53 -0.03 15.75
CA ARG A 9 -2.04 0.82 16.84
C ARG A 9 -1.92 2.31 16.53
N GLY A 10 -1.14 2.69 15.53
CA GLY A 10 -0.85 4.09 15.22
C GLY A 10 0.06 4.76 16.25
N ASP A 11 0.86 3.97 16.98
CA ASP A 11 1.83 4.50 17.96
C ASP A 11 3.10 5.02 17.25
N VAL A 12 3.29 4.66 15.99
CA VAL A 12 4.38 5.15 15.14
C VAL A 12 4.09 6.58 14.66
N PRO A 13 5.10 7.48 14.63
CA PRO A 13 4.93 8.85 14.17
C PRO A 13 4.35 8.92 12.75
N LEU A 14 3.42 9.86 12.54
CA LEU A 14 2.71 10.05 11.27
C LEU A 14 3.65 10.18 10.08
N SER A 15 4.72 10.97 10.22
CA SER A 15 5.72 11.16 9.16
C SER A 15 6.43 9.85 8.79
N THR A 16 6.78 9.03 9.79
CA THR A 16 7.44 7.74 9.57
C THR A 16 6.47 6.73 8.93
N ALA A 17 5.25 6.63 9.44
CA ALA A 17 4.21 5.77 8.88
C ALA A 17 3.89 6.15 7.43
N PHE A 18 3.82 7.46 7.13
CA PHE A 18 3.54 7.96 5.80
C PHE A 18 4.72 7.76 4.84
N TRP A 19 5.91 8.26 5.15
CA TRP A 19 7.04 8.26 4.20
C TRP A 19 7.67 6.89 4.03
N ARG A 20 7.97 6.17 5.13
CA ARG A 20 8.64 4.87 5.03
C ARG A 20 7.69 3.78 4.58
N PHE A 21 6.54 3.68 5.24
CA PHE A 21 5.64 2.56 5.03
C PHE A 21 4.57 2.84 3.97
N GLY A 22 3.97 4.03 3.98
CA GLY A 22 3.00 4.44 2.96
C GLY A 22 3.65 4.66 1.60
N PHE A 23 4.57 5.62 1.50
CA PHE A 23 5.21 6.00 0.25
C PHE A 23 6.30 5.02 -0.16
N GLY A 24 7.23 4.67 0.74
CA GLY A 24 8.36 3.79 0.44
C GLY A 24 7.94 2.42 -0.07
N VAL A 25 7.03 1.74 0.63
CA VAL A 25 6.56 0.41 0.19
C VAL A 25 5.69 0.50 -1.06
N ASN A 26 4.82 1.50 -1.20
CA ASN A 26 4.07 1.67 -2.45
C ASN A 26 4.99 1.98 -3.63
N PHE A 27 6.06 2.76 -3.43
CA PHE A 27 7.04 3.06 -4.47
C PHE A 27 7.74 1.77 -4.93
N LEU A 28 8.19 0.93 -3.99
CA LEU A 28 8.77 -0.37 -4.30
C LEU A 28 7.80 -1.30 -5.01
N LEU A 29 6.53 -1.34 -4.59
CA LEU A 29 5.49 -2.12 -5.26
C LEU A 29 5.24 -1.64 -6.68
N ASN A 30 5.10 -0.33 -6.89
CA ASN A 30 4.92 0.24 -8.23
C ASN A 30 6.13 -0.07 -9.12
N ALA A 31 7.35 0.03 -8.60
CA ALA A 31 8.55 -0.33 -9.35
C ALA A 31 8.57 -1.81 -9.73
N ALA A 32 8.16 -2.70 -8.83
CA ALA A 32 8.07 -4.13 -9.10
C ALA A 32 7.02 -4.45 -10.18
N PHE A 33 5.82 -3.87 -10.09
CA PHE A 33 4.79 -4.03 -11.12
C PHE A 33 5.19 -3.42 -12.46
N LEU A 34 5.87 -2.27 -12.45
CA LEU A 34 6.40 -1.65 -13.66
C LEU A 34 7.44 -2.54 -14.33
N TYR A 35 8.34 -3.14 -13.56
CA TYR A 35 9.34 -4.08 -14.07
C TYR A 35 8.68 -5.30 -14.74
N LEU A 36 7.65 -5.88 -14.12
CA LEU A 36 6.89 -7.00 -14.70
C LEU A 36 6.18 -6.60 -16.00
N ASN A 37 5.66 -5.36 -16.10
CA ASN A 37 5.06 -4.86 -17.33
C ASN A 37 6.08 -4.70 -18.47
N PHE A 38 7.32 -4.30 -18.17
CA PHE A 38 8.39 -4.20 -19.17
C PHE A 38 9.01 -5.54 -19.57
N GLN A 39 8.81 -6.59 -18.77
CA GLN A 39 9.36 -7.93 -18.99
C GLN A 39 8.26 -9.00 -18.84
N PRO A 40 7.24 -8.99 -19.72
CA PRO A 40 6.10 -9.90 -19.60
C PRO A 40 6.50 -11.37 -19.73
N ASP A 41 7.60 -11.67 -20.43
CA ASP A 41 8.12 -13.02 -20.62
C ASP A 41 8.44 -13.72 -19.29
N ILE A 42 8.75 -12.96 -18.23
CA ILE A 42 9.01 -13.52 -16.89
C ILE A 42 7.77 -14.25 -16.35
N LEU A 43 6.57 -13.76 -16.67
CA LEU A 43 5.29 -14.34 -16.22
C LEU A 43 5.00 -15.70 -16.88
N THR A 44 5.68 -16.04 -17.98
CA THR A 44 5.56 -17.36 -18.63
C THR A 44 6.30 -18.45 -17.85
N THR A 45 7.20 -18.07 -16.95
CA THR A 45 7.92 -19.02 -16.08
C THR A 45 7.13 -19.27 -14.80
N ALA A 46 7.18 -20.51 -14.29
CA ALA A 46 6.51 -20.85 -13.03
C ALA A 46 6.97 -19.96 -11.86
N ILE A 47 8.25 -19.62 -11.81
CA ILE A 47 8.82 -18.75 -10.77
C ILE A 47 8.27 -17.33 -10.88
N GLY A 48 8.22 -16.76 -12.09
CA GLY A 48 7.68 -15.42 -12.31
C GLY A 48 6.19 -15.33 -11.99
N MET A 49 5.41 -16.36 -12.32
CA MET A 49 3.99 -16.43 -11.98
C MET A 49 3.77 -16.51 -10.45
N ILE A 50 4.53 -17.35 -9.74
CA ILE A 50 4.48 -17.43 -8.26
C ILE A 50 4.85 -16.08 -7.65
N PHE A 51 5.91 -15.44 -8.15
CA PHE A 51 6.35 -14.13 -7.66
C PHE A 51 5.27 -13.06 -7.86
N PHE A 52 4.61 -13.03 -9.03
CA PHE A 52 3.48 -12.13 -9.30
C PHE A 52 2.31 -12.38 -8.34
N LEU A 53 1.92 -13.64 -8.12
CA LEU A 53 0.83 -13.98 -7.19
C LEU A 53 1.15 -13.56 -5.75
N LEU A 54 2.40 -13.73 -5.30
CA LEU A 54 2.84 -13.27 -3.98
C LEU A 54 2.80 -11.74 -3.87
N LEU A 55 3.25 -11.03 -4.91
CA LEU A 55 3.16 -9.57 -4.99
C LEU A 55 1.72 -9.08 -4.94
N LEU A 56 0.83 -9.74 -5.68
CA LEU A 56 -0.60 -9.43 -5.70
C LEU A 56 -1.23 -9.66 -4.32
N LEU A 57 -0.96 -10.81 -3.70
CA LEU A 57 -1.44 -11.12 -2.35
C LEU A 57 -0.93 -10.09 -1.33
N PHE A 58 0.35 -9.73 -1.42
CA PHE A 58 0.93 -8.71 -0.57
C PHE A 58 0.25 -7.36 -0.78
N PHE A 59 0.01 -6.93 -2.02
CA PHE A 59 -0.71 -5.69 -2.32
C PHE A 59 -2.11 -5.69 -1.70
N ILE A 60 -2.85 -6.80 -1.83
CA ILE A 60 -4.22 -6.93 -1.32
C ILE A 60 -4.28 -6.83 0.21
N VAL A 61 -3.31 -7.43 0.91
CA VAL A 61 -3.28 -7.43 2.38
C VAL A 61 -2.65 -6.15 2.93
N TYR A 62 -1.52 -5.73 2.35
CA TYR A 62 -0.74 -4.60 2.83
C TYR A 62 -1.42 -3.26 2.57
N GLY A 63 -2.11 -3.07 1.44
CA GLY A 63 -2.78 -1.82 1.08
C GLY A 63 -3.77 -1.36 2.16
N PRO A 64 -4.80 -2.16 2.49
CA PRO A 64 -5.73 -1.88 3.58
C PRO A 64 -5.01 -1.70 4.92
N PHE A 65 -4.04 -2.56 5.22
CA PHE A 65 -3.30 -2.53 6.47
C PHE A 65 -2.60 -1.19 6.69
N ILE A 66 -1.86 -0.70 5.68
CA ILE A 66 -1.10 0.53 5.82
C ILE A 66 -1.99 1.76 5.82
N LEU A 67 -3.08 1.77 5.03
CA LEU A 67 -4.04 2.87 5.02
C LEU A 67 -4.71 3.03 6.40
N ILE A 68 -5.09 1.91 7.03
CA ILE A 68 -5.65 1.92 8.40
C ILE A 68 -4.60 2.36 9.42
N ALA A 69 -3.35 1.87 9.31
CA ALA A 69 -2.26 2.26 10.20
C ALA A 69 -1.97 3.77 10.14
N ILE A 70 -1.89 4.35 8.94
CA ILE A 70 -1.70 5.80 8.74
C ILE A 70 -2.88 6.58 9.29
N TRP A 71 -4.12 6.12 9.04
CA TRP A 71 -5.32 6.77 9.58
C TRP A 71 -5.33 6.80 11.12
N ARG A 72 -4.97 5.67 11.76
CA ARG A 72 -4.87 5.57 13.22
C ARG A 72 -3.75 6.43 13.78
N SER A 73 -2.59 6.45 13.13
CA SER A 73 -1.48 7.34 13.49
C SER A 73 -1.88 8.82 13.37
N ALA A 74 -2.62 9.18 12.32
CA ALA A 74 -3.13 10.54 12.12
C ALA A 74 -4.14 10.95 13.21
N ASN A 75 -4.95 10.02 13.73
CA ASN A 75 -5.87 10.28 14.84
C ASN A 75 -5.16 10.52 16.18
N LYS A 76 -4.00 9.87 16.40
CA LYS A 76 -3.20 10.04 17.61
C LYS A 76 -2.21 11.20 17.51
N TYR A 77 -2.10 11.85 16.35
CA TYR A 77 -1.13 12.90 16.12
C TYR A 77 -1.49 14.17 16.91
N GLN A 78 -0.73 14.47 17.96
CA GLN A 78 -0.92 15.65 18.82
C GLN A 78 -0.22 16.93 18.31
N GLY A 79 0.53 16.83 17.21
CA GLY A 79 1.23 17.97 16.61
C GLY A 79 0.31 18.89 15.79
N PHE A 80 0.88 19.62 14.83
CA PHE A 80 0.15 20.53 13.94
C PHE A 80 -1.01 19.82 13.22
N GLN A 81 -2.25 20.20 13.54
CA GLN A 81 -3.46 19.51 13.05
C GLN A 81 -3.58 19.49 11.52
N ARG A 82 -3.00 20.47 10.81
CA ARG A 82 -2.96 20.49 9.33
C ARG A 82 -2.29 19.24 8.74
N ASN A 83 -1.27 18.69 9.39
CA ASN A 83 -0.57 17.50 8.91
C ASN A 83 -1.42 16.23 9.10
N ALA A 84 -2.17 16.15 10.19
CA ALA A 84 -3.11 15.06 10.43
C ALA A 84 -4.25 15.07 9.39
N VAL A 85 -4.79 16.24 9.07
CA VAL A 85 -5.83 16.39 8.04
C VAL A 85 -5.28 16.03 6.65
N ALA A 86 -4.10 16.53 6.29
CA ALA A 86 -3.46 16.19 5.02
C ALA A 86 -3.25 14.67 4.88
N ALA A 87 -2.73 14.01 5.92
CA ALA A 87 -2.54 12.56 5.89
C ALA A 87 -3.86 11.80 5.72
N LYS A 88 -4.94 12.23 6.38
CA LYS A 88 -6.27 11.63 6.20
C LYS A 88 -6.79 11.79 4.77
N ILE A 89 -6.62 12.96 4.16
CA ILE A 89 -6.98 13.20 2.75
C ILE A 89 -6.21 12.24 1.85
N VAL A 90 -4.89 12.10 2.05
CA VAL A 90 -4.09 11.17 1.25
C VAL A 90 -4.51 9.72 1.45
N VAL A 91 -4.89 9.32 2.67
CA VAL A 91 -5.45 7.97 2.91
C VAL A 91 -6.75 7.75 2.13
N ILE A 92 -7.65 8.74 2.09
CA ILE A 92 -8.90 8.65 1.32
C ILE A 92 -8.59 8.52 -0.18
N LEU A 93 -7.69 9.35 -0.71
CA LEU A 93 -7.25 9.26 -2.11
C LEU A 93 -6.57 7.91 -2.39
N GLY A 94 -5.78 7.41 -1.44
CA GLY A 94 -5.12 6.10 -1.50
C GLY A 94 -6.13 4.96 -1.57
N TRP A 95 -7.19 5.00 -0.77
CA TRP A 95 -8.31 4.05 -0.87
C TRP A 95 -8.99 4.10 -2.23
N GLY A 96 -9.25 5.30 -2.76
CA GLY A 96 -9.84 5.47 -4.09
C GLY A 96 -8.98 4.81 -5.17
N ARG A 97 -7.67 5.08 -5.16
CA ARG A 97 -6.73 4.48 -6.11
C ARG A 97 -6.62 2.96 -5.95
N TYR A 98 -6.56 2.48 -4.70
CA TYR A 98 -6.50 1.05 -4.40
C TYR A 98 -7.73 0.30 -4.94
N LEU A 99 -8.93 0.86 -4.73
CA LEU A 99 -10.17 0.29 -5.25
C LEU A 99 -10.24 0.33 -6.78
N GLN A 100 -9.73 1.40 -7.41
CA GLN A 100 -9.61 1.47 -8.86
C GLN A 100 -8.72 0.35 -9.41
N SER A 101 -7.53 0.15 -8.83
CA SER A 101 -6.62 -0.92 -9.24
C SER A 101 -7.23 -2.32 -9.08
N LEU A 102 -7.98 -2.55 -7.99
CA LEU A 102 -8.71 -3.81 -7.82
C LEU A 102 -9.84 -3.98 -8.85
N ALA A 103 -10.55 -2.91 -9.19
CA ALA A 103 -11.63 -2.96 -10.16
C ALA A 103 -11.12 -3.19 -11.58
N GLU A 104 -9.98 -2.59 -11.94
CA GLU A 104 -9.29 -2.83 -13.22
C GLU A 104 -8.85 -4.29 -13.31
N PHE A 105 -8.19 -4.81 -12.28
CA PHE A 105 -7.80 -6.21 -12.20
C PHE A 105 -9.02 -7.13 -12.32
N ALA A 106 -10.10 -6.88 -11.58
CA ALA A 106 -11.31 -7.69 -11.65
C ALA A 106 -11.95 -7.68 -13.05
N LYS A 107 -11.94 -6.53 -13.75
CA LYS A 107 -12.45 -6.44 -15.12
C LYS A 107 -11.68 -7.34 -16.07
N GLU A 108 -10.36 -7.37 -15.94
CA GLU A 108 -9.45 -8.13 -16.80
C GLU A 108 -9.63 -9.66 -16.68
N PHE A 109 -10.19 -10.15 -15.57
CA PHE A 109 -10.56 -11.57 -15.40
C PHE A 109 -12.04 -11.88 -15.73
N SER A 110 -12.87 -10.85 -15.94
CA SER A 110 -14.30 -10.99 -16.21
C SER A 110 -14.70 -10.85 -17.69
N GLY A 111 -13.74 -10.44 -18.54
CA GLY A 111 -13.89 -10.36 -20.00
C GLY A 111 -13.23 -11.54 -20.69
#